data_AF-A0AAF0TIQ4-F1
#
_entry.id   AF-A0AAF0TIQ4-F1
#
_cell.length_a   1.000
_cell.length_b   1.000
_cell.length_c   1.000
_cell.angle_alpha   90.00
_cell.angle_beta   90.00
_cell.angle_gamma   90.00
#
_symmetry.space_group_name_H-M   'P 1'
#
loop_
_entity.id
_entity.type
_entity.pdbx_description
1 polymer ?
#
loop_
_entity_poly.entity_id
_entity_poly.type
_entity_poly.pdbx_seq_one_letter_code
_entity_poly.pdbx_strand_id
1 'polypeptide(L)'
;MAKFNEVQKKRRAIISESKRAKHGDPNTRKLKQKAQPLAISGKRKRKLFKKWRRDQKEAIEKGVITMEDVEMAVADAAEGKSKRKSDKRATASSTDAMME
;
A
#
# COMPACT_ATOMS: atom_id res chain seq x y z
N MET A 1 38.65 25.85 -9.80
CA MET A 1 37.61 24.84 -10.17
C MET A 1 37.51 23.67 -9.18
N ALA A 2 38.60 23.02 -8.78
CA ALA A 2 38.59 21.84 -7.89
C ALA A 2 37.96 22.09 -6.50
N LYS A 3 38.31 23.19 -5.83
CA LYS A 3 37.84 23.53 -4.48
C LYS A 3 36.32 23.68 -4.37
N PHE A 4 35.67 24.27 -5.38
CA PHE A 4 34.21 24.39 -5.42
C PHE A 4 33.53 23.01 -5.56
N ASN A 5 34.08 22.14 -6.41
CA ASN A 5 33.57 20.79 -6.60
C ASN A 5 33.67 19.95 -5.32
N GLU A 6 34.75 20.11 -4.55
CA GLU A 6 34.92 19.47 -3.24
C GLU A 6 33.88 19.95 -2.22
N VAL A 7 33.64 21.27 -2.15
CA VAL A 7 32.61 21.85 -1.29
C VAL A 7 31.22 21.34 -1.68
N GLN A 8 30.92 21.27 -2.98
CA GLN A 8 29.65 20.73 -3.47
C GLN A 8 29.49 19.24 -3.17
N LYS A 9 30.56 18.44 -3.29
CA LYS A 9 30.55 17.01 -2.92
C LYS A 9 30.20 16.84 -1.44
N LYS A 10 30.85 17.60 -0.54
CA LYS A 10 30.56 17.58 0.90
C LYS A 10 29.11 17.97 1.18
N ARG A 11 28.63 19.04 0.55
CA ARG A 11 27.23 19.48 0.69
C ARG A 11 26.24 18.40 0.24
N ARG A 12 26.49 17.73 -0.89
CA ARG A 12 25.65 16.62 -1.39
C ARG A 12 25.62 15.42 -0.42
N ALA A 13 26.76 15.10 0.20
CA ALA A 13 26.85 14.04 1.19
C ALA A 13 26.00 14.34 2.44
N ILE A 14 26.14 15.54 3.02
CA ILE A 14 25.38 15.99 4.19
C ILE A 14 23.87 15.94 3.91
N ILE A 15 23.45 16.43 2.73
CA ILE A 15 22.04 16.38 2.32
C ILE A 15 21.55 14.94 2.19
N SER A 16 22.37 14.03 1.66
CA SER A 16 22.03 12.60 1.55
C SER A 16 21.84 11.95 2.91
N GLU A 17 22.74 12.22 3.85
CA GLU A 17 22.68 11.71 5.23
C GLU A 17 21.45 12.26 5.98
N SER A 18 21.18 13.56 5.83
CA SER A 18 19.98 14.19 6.41
C SER A 18 18.70 13.54 5.89
N LYS A 19 18.64 13.20 4.59
CA LYS A 19 17.49 12.48 4.00
C LYS A 19 17.39 11.06 4.54
N ARG A 20 18.51 10.36 4.75
CA ARG A 20 18.54 9.01 5.34
C ARG A 20 18.10 9.00 6.80
N ALA A 21 18.49 10.00 7.57
CA ALA A 21 18.06 10.14 8.96
C ALA A 21 16.55 10.39 9.07
N LYS A 22 15.99 11.24 8.21
CA LYS A 22 14.58 11.63 8.25
C LYS A 22 13.62 10.63 7.60
N HIS A 23 14.04 9.97 6.52
CA HIS A 23 13.16 9.15 5.67
C HIS A 23 13.67 7.74 5.40
N GLY A 24 14.86 7.39 5.92
CA GLY A 24 15.41 6.05 5.79
C GLY A 24 14.67 5.04 6.65
N ASP A 25 14.87 3.77 6.33
CA ASP A 25 14.42 2.68 7.18
C ASP A 25 15.15 2.71 8.54
N PRO A 26 14.48 2.51 9.69
CA PRO A 26 15.12 2.56 11.01
C PRO A 26 16.31 1.60 11.17
N ASN A 27 16.22 0.40 10.57
CA ASN A 27 17.23 -0.64 10.76
C ASN A 27 18.39 -0.51 9.76
N THR A 28 18.10 -0.13 8.51
CA THR A 28 19.13 -0.07 7.46
C THR A 28 19.63 1.34 7.14
N ARG A 29 18.94 2.37 7.62
CA ARG A 29 19.15 3.81 7.32
C ARG A 29 19.19 4.14 5.83
N LYS A 30 18.75 3.22 4.95
CA LYS A 30 18.68 3.43 3.50
C LYS A 30 17.30 3.97 3.12
N LEU A 31 17.26 4.85 2.12
CA LEU A 31 15.98 5.27 1.52
C LEU A 31 15.44 4.11 0.68
N LYS A 32 14.17 3.77 0.87
CA LYS A 32 13.47 2.80 0.02
C LYS A 32 13.22 3.42 -1.36
N GLN A 33 13.57 2.71 -2.42
CA GLN A 33 13.12 3.08 -3.76
C GLN A 33 11.63 2.75 -3.86
N LYS A 34 10.79 3.78 -4.00
CA LYS A 34 9.37 3.59 -4.29
C LYS A 34 9.24 3.21 -5.76
N ALA A 35 8.71 2.02 -6.03
CA ALA A 35 8.32 1.66 -7.38
C ALA A 35 7.27 2.68 -7.86
N GLN A 36 7.48 3.25 -9.05
CA GLN A 36 6.50 4.13 -9.64
C GLN A 36 5.22 3.33 -9.88
N PRO A 37 4.03 3.87 -9.51
CA PRO A 37 2.78 3.21 -9.83
C PRO A 37 2.65 3.11 -11.35
N LEU A 38 2.80 1.90 -11.88
CA LEU A 38 2.66 1.66 -13.32
C LEU A 38 1.19 1.84 -13.69
N ALA A 39 0.90 2.88 -14.48
CA ALA A 39 -0.43 3.11 -14.99
C ALA A 39 -0.86 1.95 -15.90
N ILE A 40 -1.93 1.25 -15.50
CA ILE A 40 -2.48 0.14 -16.30
C ILE A 40 -3.18 0.74 -17.52
N SER A 41 -2.73 0.37 -18.73
CA SER A 41 -3.38 0.75 -20.00
C SER A 41 -4.87 0.39 -20.00
N GLY A 42 -5.70 1.21 -20.64
CA GLY A 42 -7.14 0.98 -20.77
C GLY A 42 -7.49 -0.39 -21.37
N LYS A 43 -6.68 -0.87 -22.33
CA LYS A 43 -6.83 -2.22 -22.90
C LYS A 43 -6.62 -3.31 -21.84
N ARG A 44 -5.63 -3.15 -20.97
CA ARG A 44 -5.34 -4.08 -19.88
C ARG A 44 -6.42 -4.03 -18.81
N LYS A 45 -6.93 -2.84 -18.45
CA LYS A 45 -8.10 -2.69 -17.57
C LYS A 45 -9.32 -3.45 -18.14
N ARG A 46 -9.64 -3.24 -19.43
CA ARG A 46 -10.75 -3.94 -20.10
C ARG A 46 -10.56 -5.46 -20.11
N LYS A 47 -9.35 -5.96 -20.33
CA LYS A 47 -9.04 -7.40 -20.26
C LYS A 47 -9.22 -7.95 -18.85
N LEU A 48 -8.74 -7.24 -17.83
CA LEU A 48 -8.92 -7.64 -16.43
C LEU A 48 -10.40 -7.68 -16.05
N PHE A 49 -11.19 -6.67 -16.42
CA PHE A 49 -12.65 -6.69 -16.19
C PHE A 49 -13.36 -7.81 -16.94
N LYS A 50 -12.92 -8.15 -18.16
CA LYS A 50 -13.47 -9.30 -18.90
C LYS A 50 -13.10 -10.63 -18.24
N LYS A 51 -11.85 -10.79 -17.79
CA LYS A 51 -11.40 -11.97 -17.05
C LYS A 51 -12.21 -12.12 -15.77
N TRP A 52 -12.29 -11.06 -14.97
CA TRP A 52 -13.06 -11.03 -13.73
C TRP A 52 -14.52 -11.42 -13.95
N ARG A 53 -15.20 -10.88 -14.97
CA ARG A 53 -16.57 -11.29 -15.29
C ARG A 53 -16.71 -12.75 -15.71
N ARG A 54 -15.70 -13.35 -16.35
CA ARG A 54 -15.71 -14.79 -16.66
C ARG A 54 -15.51 -15.61 -15.41
N ASP A 55 -14.52 -15.26 -14.59
CA ASP A 55 -14.23 -15.94 -13.32
C ASP A 55 -15.46 -15.91 -12.39
N GLN A 56 -16.19 -14.79 -12.32
CA GLN A 56 -17.44 -14.69 -11.54
C GLN A 56 -18.55 -15.60 -12.10
N LYS A 57 -18.71 -15.68 -13.43
CA LYS A 57 -19.69 -16.59 -14.05
C LYS A 57 -19.34 -18.06 -13.78
N GLU A 58 -18.07 -18.42 -13.91
CA GLU A 58 -17.60 -19.78 -13.61
C GLU A 58 -17.79 -20.12 -12.13
N ALA A 59 -17.62 -19.14 -11.22
CA ALA A 59 -17.85 -19.35 -9.80
C ALA A 59 -19.33 -19.60 -9.48
N ILE A 60 -20.25 -18.92 -10.18
CA ILE A 60 -21.70 -19.19 -10.09
C ILE A 60 -22.02 -20.58 -10.63
N GLU A 61 -21.49 -20.94 -11.81
CA GLU A 61 -21.72 -22.25 -12.43
C GLU A 61 -21.18 -23.41 -11.59
N LYS A 62 -20.04 -23.22 -10.93
CA LYS A 62 -19.45 -24.18 -9.99
C LYS A 62 -20.13 -24.18 -8.62
N GLY A 63 -21.12 -23.32 -8.39
CA GLY A 63 -21.83 -23.19 -7.11
C GLY A 63 -20.98 -22.63 -5.97
N VAL A 64 -19.82 -22.03 -6.27
CA VAL A 64 -18.94 -21.38 -5.28
C VAL A 64 -19.52 -20.04 -4.81
N ILE A 65 -20.36 -19.41 -5.63
CA ILE A 65 -21.15 -18.23 -5.27
C ILE A 65 -22.62 -18.64 -5.34
N THR A 66 -23.30 -18.61 -4.20
CA THR A 66 -24.72 -18.88 -4.08
C THR A 66 -25.52 -17.58 -4.10
N MET A 67 -26.83 -17.67 -4.34
CA MET A 67 -27.73 -16.51 -4.28
C MET A 67 -27.69 -15.82 -2.91
N GLU A 68 -27.52 -16.60 -1.84
CA GLU A 68 -27.40 -16.10 -0.46
C GLU A 68 -26.13 -15.25 -0.28
N ASP A 69 -24.99 -15.63 -0.88
CA ASP A 69 -23.77 -14.82 -0.85
C ASP A 69 -23.96 -13.46 -1.54
N VAL A 70 -24.75 -13.45 -2.61
CA VAL A 70 -25.08 -12.21 -3.34
C VAL A 70 -25.99 -11.33 -2.50
N GLU A 71 -27.02 -11.89 -1.87
CA GLU A 71 -27.93 -11.18 -0.98
C GLU A 71 -27.19 -10.58 0.23
N MET A 72 -26.30 -11.35 0.85
CA MET A 72 -25.46 -10.90 1.97
C MET A 72 -24.53 -9.75 1.54
N ALA A 73 -23.91 -9.85 0.37
CA ALA A 73 -23.06 -8.78 -0.17
C ALA A 73 -23.84 -7.50 -0.47
N VAL A 74 -25.07 -7.62 -0.96
CA VAL A 74 -25.95 -6.47 -1.23
C VAL A 74 -26.44 -5.83 0.07
N ALA A 75 -26.80 -6.63 1.08
CA ALA A 75 -27.17 -6.15 2.41
C ALA A 75 -26.01 -5.40 3.08
N ASP A 76 -24.79 -5.97 3.07
CA ASP A 76 -23.59 -5.32 3.59
C ASP A 76 -23.29 -3.99 2.87
N ALA A 77 -23.51 -3.94 1.55
CA ALA A 77 -23.34 -2.72 0.76
C ALA A 77 -24.42 -1.67 1.08
N ALA A 78 -25.68 -2.07 1.26
CA ALA A 78 -26.80 -1.20 1.64
C ALA A 78 -26.64 -0.64 3.06
N GLU A 79 -26.10 -1.43 3.98
CA GLU A 79 -25.80 -1.02 5.35
C GLU A 79 -24.52 -0.18 5.46
N GLY A 80 -23.86 0.16 4.35
CA GLY A 80 -22.65 0.98 4.33
C GLY A 80 -21.45 0.30 5.01
N LYS A 81 -21.52 -1.00 5.28
CA LYS A 81 -20.45 -1.84 5.83
C LYS A 81 -19.41 -2.11 4.74
N SER A 82 -18.80 -1.05 4.22
CA SER A 82 -17.51 -1.19 3.56
C SER A 82 -16.55 -1.77 4.60
N LYS A 83 -16.07 -3.00 4.42
CA LYS A 83 -14.92 -3.54 5.17
C LYS A 83 -13.74 -2.60 4.91
N ARG A 84 -13.66 -1.51 5.69
CA ARG A 84 -12.45 -0.75 5.88
C ARG A 84 -11.47 -1.77 6.39
N LYS A 85 -10.50 -2.14 5.55
CA LYS A 85 -9.38 -2.97 5.93
C LYS A 85 -8.73 -2.31 7.14
N SER A 86 -9.08 -2.78 8.33
CA SER A 86 -8.60 -2.27 9.59
C SER A 86 -7.19 -2.82 9.84
N ASP A 87 -6.26 -2.46 8.96
CA ASP A 87 -4.83 -2.58 9.23
C ASP A 87 -4.37 -1.31 9.96
N LYS A 88 -4.90 -1.08 11.17
CA LYS A 88 -4.31 -0.16 12.17
C LYS A 88 -4.98 -0.33 13.53
N ARG A 89 -4.59 -1.38 14.25
CA ARG A 89 -4.63 -1.41 15.72
C ARG A 89 -3.49 -2.29 16.22
N ALA A 90 -2.45 -1.65 16.75
CA ALA A 90 -1.62 -2.14 17.86
C ALA A 90 -0.42 -1.20 18.14
N THR A 91 -0.64 0.08 18.43
CA THR A 91 0.35 0.93 19.16
C THR A 91 -0.37 2.09 19.87
N ALA A 92 -1.26 1.80 20.83
CA ALA A 92 -1.87 2.86 21.65
C ALA A 92 -2.16 2.42 23.10
N SER A 93 -1.51 1.37 23.61
CA SER A 93 -1.77 0.86 24.96
C SER A 93 -0.53 0.33 25.68
N SER A 94 0.66 0.93 25.50
CA SER A 94 1.88 0.45 26.17
C SER A 94 2.81 1.53 26.70
N THR A 95 2.37 2.78 26.82
CA THR A 95 3.19 3.86 27.40
C THR A 95 2.58 4.41 28.69
N ASP A 96 2.06 3.53 29.55
CA ASP A 96 1.60 3.91 30.90
C ASP A 96 1.93 2.85 31.96
N ALA A 97 3.02 2.09 31.77
CA ALA A 97 3.37 0.99 32.68
C ALA A 97 4.86 0.87 33.04
N MET A 98 5.72 1.86 32.74
CA MET A 98 7.15 1.81 33.13
C MET A 98 7.73 3.20 33.42
N MET A 99 7.18 3.90 34.40
CA MET A 99 7.94 4.89 35.18
C MET A 99 7.69 4.64 36.67
N GLU A 100 8.47 3.68 37.20
CA GLU A 100 9.07 3.73 38.54
C GLU A 100 10.58 3.54 38.36
#